data_AF-A0A4Q3C1W6-F1
#
_entry.id   AF-A0A4Q3C1W6-F1
#
_cell.length_a   1.000
_cell.length_b   1.000
_cell.length_c   1.000
_cell.angle_alpha   90.00
_cell.angle_beta   90.00
_cell.angle_gamma   90.00
#
_symmetry.space_group_name_H-M   'P 1'
#
loop_
_entity.id
_entity.type
_entity.pdbx_description
1 polymer ?
#
loop_
_entity_poly.entity_id
_entity_poly.type
_entity_poly.pdbx_seq_one_letter_code
_entity_poly.pdbx_strand_id
1 'polypeptide(L)'
;IDDGGFACLLAPLLYQCCYTSNTSGVFKGFHAGWGGSNGTALYRICGDLMLESAAFFDNGMVNEVTRLDAQLFCREHGSTPDFVYVDPPYNQHPYGSNYHVLNSVALWDKPAVSAKISGRGDKSAIRRDWRTERRSPYNSAKQASQAFAGLIDGIAARWIAVSYSTDGNIPLVELARVTCARGATRAFIQPYKRYRVSSQRFSAKPMNAEFVLLIDTRRSHQGSAEAICDAILTEEREALSNHRETAGA
;
A
#
# COMPACT_ATOMS: atom_id res chain seq x y z
N ILE A 1 4.80 -18.26 25.96
CA ILE A 1 4.62 -18.20 24.50
C ILE A 1 5.93 -17.73 23.91
N ASP A 2 6.44 -18.43 22.91
CA ASP A 2 7.59 -18.00 22.12
C ASP A 2 7.15 -16.93 21.10
N ASP A 3 8.10 -16.43 20.31
CA ASP A 3 7.82 -15.38 19.31
C ASP A 3 6.79 -15.82 18.27
N GLY A 4 6.85 -17.10 17.84
CA GLY A 4 5.88 -17.69 16.91
C GLY A 4 4.47 -17.75 17.51
N GLY A 5 4.33 -18.29 18.72
CA GLY A 5 3.06 -18.33 19.44
C GLY A 5 2.50 -16.94 19.74
N PHE A 6 3.36 -15.96 20.04
CA PHE A 6 2.94 -14.57 20.18
C PHE A 6 2.41 -13.99 18.86
N ALA A 7 3.10 -14.23 17.74
CA ALA A 7 2.65 -13.78 16.42
C ALA A 7 1.29 -14.40 16.02
N CYS A 8 1.08 -15.69 16.31
CA CYS A 8 -0.19 -16.38 16.08
C CYS A 8 -1.38 -15.77 16.85
N LEU A 9 -1.12 -15.13 17.99
CA LEU A 9 -2.14 -14.42 18.77
C LEU A 9 -2.27 -12.94 18.37
N LEU A 10 -1.15 -12.29 18.05
CA LEU A 10 -1.13 -10.88 17.69
C LEU A 10 -1.82 -10.63 16.33
N ALA A 11 -1.62 -11.50 15.35
CA ALA A 11 -2.23 -11.35 14.02
C ALA A 11 -3.78 -11.28 14.07
N PRO A 12 -4.51 -12.24 14.69
CA PRO A 12 -5.95 -12.15 14.80
C PRO A 12 -6.40 -10.98 15.69
N LEU A 13 -5.62 -10.59 16.71
CA LEU A 13 -5.92 -9.41 17.51
C LEU A 13 -5.86 -8.13 16.66
N LEU A 14 -4.81 -7.93 15.87
CA LEU A 14 -4.67 -6.77 14.98
C LEU A 14 -5.80 -6.73 13.95
N TYR A 15 -6.17 -7.88 13.39
CA TYR A 15 -7.31 -7.99 12.48
C TYR A 15 -8.59 -7.54 13.17
N GLN A 16 -8.89 -8.06 14.36
CA GLN A 16 -10.12 -7.73 15.09
C GLN A 16 -10.16 -6.28 15.54
N CYS A 17 -9.04 -5.70 16.00
CA CYS A 17 -8.93 -4.26 16.27
C CYS A 17 -9.22 -3.42 15.03
N CYS A 18 -8.81 -3.87 13.84
CA CYS A 18 -9.11 -3.21 12.59
C CYS A 18 -10.58 -3.36 12.19
N TYR A 19 -11.08 -4.58 12.22
CA TYR A 19 -12.43 -4.95 11.81
C TYR A 19 -13.52 -4.24 12.63
N THR A 20 -13.32 -4.14 13.95
CA THR A 20 -14.26 -3.47 14.87
C THR A 20 -14.06 -1.95 14.96
N SER A 21 -13.08 -1.39 14.24
CA SER A 21 -12.77 0.05 14.34
C SER A 21 -13.89 0.94 13.77
N ASN A 22 -14.24 2.01 14.49
CA ASN A 22 -15.19 3.03 14.03
C ASN A 22 -14.53 4.07 13.10
N THR A 23 -13.86 3.59 12.05
CA THR A 23 -13.11 4.42 11.09
C THR A 23 -13.46 4.08 9.64
N SER A 24 -13.02 4.92 8.70
CA SER A 24 -13.13 4.66 7.24
C SER A 24 -11.90 3.94 6.66
N GLY A 25 -11.20 3.14 7.46
CA GLY A 25 -10.03 2.37 7.05
C GLY A 25 -8.68 2.98 7.40
N VAL A 26 -8.64 4.17 8.01
CA VAL A 26 -7.43 4.76 8.62
C VAL A 26 -7.74 5.31 10.01
N PHE A 27 -6.76 5.27 10.90
CA PHE A 27 -6.87 5.60 12.33
C PHE A 27 -6.51 7.06 12.64
N LYS A 28 -6.54 7.95 11.64
CA LYS A 28 -6.30 9.39 11.85
C LYS A 28 -7.51 10.14 12.41
N GLY A 29 -8.67 9.50 12.40
CA GLY A 29 -9.92 10.01 12.92
C GLY A 29 -10.94 8.87 13.00
N PHE A 30 -12.05 9.14 13.68
CA PHE A 30 -13.14 8.20 13.85
C PHE A 30 -14.46 8.89 13.48
N HIS A 31 -15.48 8.08 13.22
CA HIS A 31 -16.81 8.62 12.93
C HIS A 31 -17.45 9.26 14.15
N ALA A 32 -18.14 10.39 13.97
CA ALA A 32 -19.03 10.94 14.99
C ALA A 32 -20.26 10.03 15.11
N GLY A 33 -20.39 9.34 16.26
CA GLY A 33 -21.33 8.22 16.41
C GLY A 33 -20.83 6.94 15.73
N TRP A 34 -21.48 5.81 16.02
CA TRP A 34 -21.12 4.52 15.42
C TRP A 34 -21.52 4.47 13.95
N GLY A 35 -20.55 4.24 13.06
CA GLY A 35 -20.81 4.20 11.61
C GLY A 35 -21.14 5.55 10.96
N GLY A 36 -20.92 6.66 11.69
CA GLY A 36 -21.22 8.02 11.23
C GLY A 36 -22.71 8.32 11.19
N SER A 37 -23.10 9.33 10.42
CA SER A 37 -24.51 9.81 10.34
C SER A 37 -25.50 8.75 9.86
N ASN A 38 -25.03 7.74 9.12
CA ASN A 38 -25.88 6.75 8.47
C ASN A 38 -25.81 5.37 9.15
N GLY A 39 -25.06 5.21 10.25
CA GLY A 39 -24.91 3.91 10.91
C GLY A 39 -24.30 2.84 10.00
N THR A 40 -23.33 3.22 9.16
CA THR A 40 -22.72 2.27 8.21
C THR A 40 -21.88 1.24 8.96
N ALA A 41 -22.02 -0.04 8.58
CA ALA A 41 -21.20 -1.15 9.08
C ALA A 41 -21.28 -1.39 10.61
N LEU A 42 -22.43 -1.10 11.24
CA LEU A 42 -22.66 -1.37 12.67
C LEU A 42 -22.45 -2.84 13.05
N TYR A 43 -22.74 -3.78 12.13
CA TYR A 43 -22.54 -5.22 12.36
C TYR A 43 -21.10 -5.59 12.75
N ARG A 44 -20.10 -4.84 12.25
CA ARG A 44 -18.69 -5.03 12.63
C ARG A 44 -18.26 -4.06 13.72
N ILE A 45 -18.71 -2.80 13.67
CA ILE A 45 -18.27 -1.73 14.59
C ILE A 45 -18.75 -1.99 16.02
N CYS A 46 -19.98 -2.50 16.16
CA CYS A 46 -20.59 -2.83 17.45
C CYS A 46 -20.48 -4.33 17.78
N GLY A 47 -19.71 -5.08 16.99
CA GLY A 47 -19.48 -6.50 17.26
C GLY A 47 -18.49 -6.69 18.42
N ASP A 48 -18.60 -7.83 19.10
CA ASP A 48 -17.65 -8.22 20.12
C ASP A 48 -16.27 -8.49 19.51
N LEU A 49 -15.22 -8.05 20.22
CA LEU A 49 -13.85 -8.38 19.85
C LEU A 49 -13.57 -9.84 20.22
N MET A 50 -13.69 -10.74 19.23
CA MET A 50 -13.43 -12.17 19.40
C MET A 50 -12.29 -12.61 18.49
N LEU A 51 -11.26 -13.23 19.07
CA LEU A 51 -10.15 -13.76 18.30
C LEU A 51 -10.59 -15.03 17.57
N GLU A 52 -10.43 -15.03 16.25
CA GLU A 52 -10.57 -16.22 15.42
C GLU A 52 -9.18 -16.80 15.14
N SER A 53 -9.07 -18.13 15.09
CA SER A 53 -7.81 -18.76 14.71
C SER A 53 -7.44 -18.35 13.29
N ALA A 54 -6.22 -17.86 13.10
CA ALA A 54 -5.70 -17.63 11.76
C ALA A 54 -5.67 -18.96 10.99
N ALA A 55 -6.09 -18.93 9.72
CA ALA A 55 -5.97 -20.06 8.83
C ALA A 55 -4.52 -20.17 8.35
N PHE A 56 -3.83 -21.24 8.75
CA PHE A 56 -2.50 -21.56 8.25
C PHE A 56 -2.61 -22.65 7.20
N PHE A 57 -2.00 -22.40 6.05
CA PHE A 57 -1.90 -23.37 4.97
C PHE A 57 -0.45 -23.82 4.87
N ASP A 58 -0.21 -25.11 5.11
CA ASP A 58 1.12 -25.71 4.96
C ASP A 58 1.34 -26.07 3.48
N ASN A 59 2.31 -25.42 2.85
CA ASN A 59 2.73 -25.71 1.49
C ASN A 59 3.85 -26.77 1.43
N GLY A 60 4.27 -27.32 2.57
CA GLY A 60 5.37 -28.28 2.69
C GLY A 60 6.76 -27.66 2.50
N MET A 61 6.86 -26.33 2.46
CA MET A 61 8.09 -25.59 2.18
C MET A 61 8.50 -24.74 3.38
N VAL A 62 9.79 -24.41 3.44
CA VAL A 62 10.30 -23.43 4.42
C VAL A 62 9.92 -22.03 3.94
N ASN A 63 9.14 -21.32 4.76
CA ASN A 63 8.72 -19.95 4.50
C ASN A 63 9.41 -19.00 5.48
N GLU A 64 9.89 -17.86 4.99
CA GLU A 64 10.56 -16.85 5.81
C GLU A 64 9.79 -15.53 5.78
N VAL A 65 9.71 -14.87 6.95
CA VAL A 65 9.14 -13.54 7.11
C VAL A 65 10.12 -12.69 7.88
N THR A 66 10.38 -11.49 7.40
CA THR A 66 11.33 -10.56 8.02
C THR A 66 10.74 -9.16 8.16
N ARG A 67 11.32 -8.37 9.07
CA ARG A 67 11.01 -6.95 9.25
C ARG A 67 12.11 -6.02 8.72
N LEU A 68 13.05 -6.56 7.95
CA LEU A 68 14.11 -5.77 7.31
C LEU A 68 13.52 -4.75 6.33
N ASP A 69 14.24 -3.65 6.14
CA ASP A 69 13.98 -2.76 5.01
C ASP A 69 14.08 -3.56 3.70
N ALA A 70 13.13 -3.36 2.78
CA ALA A 70 13.05 -4.17 1.57
C ALA A 70 14.30 -4.06 0.68
N GLN A 71 14.94 -2.88 0.62
CA GLN A 71 16.17 -2.72 -0.15
C GLN A 71 17.35 -3.38 0.57
N LEU A 72 17.39 -3.30 1.90
CA LEU A 72 18.37 -4.01 2.71
C LEU A 72 18.24 -5.52 2.53
N PHE A 73 17.02 -6.05 2.57
CA PHE A 73 16.72 -7.45 2.30
C PHE A 73 17.27 -7.88 0.93
N CYS A 74 16.96 -7.14 -0.12
CA CYS A 74 17.44 -7.48 -1.47
C CYS A 74 18.97 -7.51 -1.59
N ARG A 75 19.68 -6.69 -0.80
CA ARG A 75 21.16 -6.63 -0.81
C ARG A 75 21.84 -7.66 0.09
N GLU A 76 21.28 -7.93 1.26
CA GLU A 76 21.98 -8.65 2.33
C GLU A 76 21.47 -10.07 2.56
N HIS A 77 20.23 -10.37 2.16
CA HIS A 77 19.62 -11.67 2.45
C HIS A 77 20.29 -12.84 1.70
N GLY A 78 20.87 -12.58 0.52
CA GLY A 78 21.58 -13.58 -0.28
C GLY A 78 20.68 -14.60 -0.98
N SER A 79 19.36 -14.45 -0.93
CA SER A 79 18.44 -15.28 -1.71
C SER A 79 18.36 -14.83 -3.18
N THR A 80 18.19 -15.80 -4.07
CA THR A 80 18.01 -15.55 -5.51
C THR A 80 16.73 -16.23 -6.01
N PRO A 81 15.55 -15.71 -5.65
CA PRO A 81 14.28 -16.30 -6.06
C PRO A 81 14.08 -16.20 -7.59
N ASP A 82 13.34 -17.13 -8.17
CA ASP A 82 12.98 -17.06 -9.59
C ASP A 82 12.02 -15.91 -9.90
N PHE A 83 11.17 -15.55 -8.94
CA PHE A 83 10.10 -14.57 -9.09
C PHE A 83 9.98 -13.71 -7.83
N VAL A 84 9.86 -12.39 -8.01
CA VAL A 84 9.61 -11.41 -6.94
C VAL A 84 8.42 -10.54 -7.30
N TYR A 85 7.49 -10.40 -6.37
CA TYR A 85 6.38 -9.45 -6.46
C TYR A 85 6.67 -8.24 -5.57
N VAL A 86 6.53 -7.04 -6.11
CA VAL A 86 6.80 -5.77 -5.44
C VAL A 86 5.57 -4.88 -5.48
N ASP A 87 5.10 -4.48 -4.30
CA ASP A 87 3.95 -3.59 -4.13
C ASP A 87 4.34 -2.38 -3.25
N PRO A 88 5.02 -1.37 -3.83
CA PRO A 88 5.56 -0.26 -3.04
C PRO A 88 4.45 0.72 -2.62
N PRO A 89 4.62 1.49 -1.53
CA PRO A 89 3.63 2.48 -1.12
C PRO A 89 3.31 3.49 -2.23
N TYR A 90 2.02 3.66 -2.48
CA TYR A 90 1.52 4.45 -3.61
C TYR A 90 1.42 5.94 -3.33
N ASN A 91 1.13 6.33 -2.08
CA ASN A 91 0.73 7.70 -1.78
C ASN A 91 1.55 8.33 -0.63
N GLN A 92 1.35 9.63 -0.46
CA GLN A 92 2.08 10.43 0.51
C GLN A 92 1.66 10.17 1.97
N HIS A 93 0.63 9.35 2.21
CA HIS A 93 0.10 9.10 3.54
C HIS A 93 0.85 7.95 4.22
N PRO A 94 1.71 8.22 5.22
CA PRO A 94 2.57 7.18 5.79
C PRO A 94 1.77 6.20 6.66
N TYR A 95 1.98 4.90 6.46
CA TYR A 95 1.37 3.83 7.27
C TYR A 95 1.64 4.02 8.77
N GLY A 96 2.85 4.45 9.15
CA GLY A 96 3.21 4.75 10.53
C GLY A 96 2.27 5.75 11.22
N SER A 97 1.73 6.71 10.45
CA SER A 97 0.76 7.69 10.93
C SER A 97 -0.70 7.25 10.72
N ASN A 98 -1.02 6.59 9.62
CA ASN A 98 -2.38 6.16 9.27
C ASN A 98 -2.88 5.03 10.17
N TYR A 99 -1.99 4.17 10.65
CA TYR A 99 -2.34 2.99 11.45
C TYR A 99 -1.69 3.05 12.84
N HIS A 100 -1.49 4.26 13.37
CA HIS A 100 -0.74 4.45 14.62
C HIS A 100 -1.33 3.71 15.83
N VAL A 101 -2.65 3.54 15.89
CA VAL A 101 -3.32 2.77 16.94
C VAL A 101 -2.94 1.29 16.82
N LEU A 102 -3.00 0.71 15.62
CA LEU A 102 -2.58 -0.68 15.39
C LEU A 102 -1.08 -0.87 15.66
N ASN A 103 -0.25 0.12 15.35
CA ASN A 103 1.17 0.09 15.71
C ASN A 103 1.36 0.02 17.23
N SER A 104 0.60 0.80 18.02
CA SER A 104 0.65 0.72 19.48
C SER A 104 0.13 -0.60 20.03
N VAL A 105 -0.85 -1.24 19.38
CA VAL A 105 -1.29 -2.60 19.73
C VAL A 105 -0.18 -3.60 19.45
N ALA A 106 0.45 -3.54 18.28
CA ALA A 106 1.53 -4.44 17.88
C ALA A 106 2.79 -4.31 18.77
N LEU A 107 3.13 -3.10 19.18
CA LEU A 107 4.30 -2.81 20.02
C LEU A 107 4.01 -2.93 21.52
N TRP A 108 2.73 -2.90 21.90
CA TRP A 108 2.24 -2.88 23.29
C TRP A 108 2.90 -1.79 24.16
N ASP A 109 3.26 -0.66 23.55
CA ASP A 109 4.16 0.35 24.13
C ASP A 109 3.45 1.52 24.83
N LYS A 110 2.11 1.55 24.81
CA LYS A 110 1.24 2.49 25.55
C LYS A 110 1.79 3.94 25.53
N PRO A 111 1.96 4.55 24.34
CA PRO A 111 2.64 5.84 24.24
C PRO A 111 1.87 6.91 25.00
N ALA A 112 2.58 7.84 25.62
CA ALA A 112 1.96 8.95 26.34
C ALA A 112 1.10 9.80 25.40
N VAL A 113 -0.18 9.98 25.75
CA VAL A 113 -1.13 10.83 25.02
C VAL A 113 -1.49 12.03 25.89
N SER A 114 -1.50 13.22 25.30
CA SER A 114 -1.94 14.43 26.01
C SER A 114 -3.41 14.31 26.39
N ALA A 115 -3.74 14.59 27.65
CA ALA A 115 -5.13 14.69 28.11
C ALA A 115 -5.86 15.92 27.54
N LYS A 116 -5.13 16.90 26.99
CA LYS A 116 -5.68 18.12 26.42
C LYS A 116 -5.35 18.22 24.93
N ILE A 117 -6.33 18.64 24.15
CA ILE A 117 -6.15 19.02 22.75
C ILE A 117 -5.75 20.49 22.72
N SER A 118 -4.52 20.77 22.28
CA SER A 118 -3.95 22.12 22.15
C SER A 118 -4.38 22.81 20.85
N GLY A 119 -4.97 22.08 19.90
CA GLY A 119 -5.41 22.59 18.61
C GLY A 119 -4.29 22.67 17.56
N ARG A 120 -3.07 22.21 17.86
CA ARG A 120 -1.90 22.25 16.96
C ARG A 120 -1.55 20.87 16.43
N GLY A 121 -2.47 20.26 15.68
CA GLY A 121 -2.24 18.97 15.01
C GLY A 121 -2.16 17.76 15.95
N ASP A 122 -2.61 17.91 17.19
CA ASP A 122 -2.62 16.88 18.25
C ASP A 122 -3.99 16.22 18.46
N LYS A 123 -5.02 16.72 17.77
CA LYS A 123 -6.41 16.22 17.81
C LYS A 123 -6.52 14.70 17.58
N SER A 124 -5.65 14.14 16.76
CA SER A 124 -5.67 12.72 16.41
C SER A 124 -4.82 11.83 17.32
N ALA A 125 -4.14 12.38 18.33
CA ALA A 125 -3.26 11.64 19.24
C ALA A 125 -2.21 10.73 18.54
N ILE A 126 -1.80 11.09 17.32
CA ILE A 126 -0.84 10.31 16.54
C ILE A 126 0.52 10.36 17.24
N ARG A 127 1.07 9.19 17.57
CA ARG A 127 2.44 9.02 18.12
C ARG A 127 3.47 9.76 17.27
N ARG A 128 4.48 10.42 17.85
CA ARG A 128 5.36 11.34 17.07
C ARG A 128 6.57 10.67 16.45
N ASP A 129 6.98 9.57 17.05
CA ASP A 129 8.11 8.71 16.68
C ASP A 129 7.96 8.09 15.28
N TRP A 130 6.77 8.01 14.67
CA TRP A 130 6.67 7.58 13.26
C TRP A 130 7.50 8.46 12.32
N ARG A 131 7.73 9.74 12.67
CA ARG A 131 8.53 10.66 11.86
C ARG A 131 10.01 10.30 11.84
N THR A 132 10.50 9.61 12.87
CA THR A 132 11.91 9.25 13.05
C THR A 132 12.15 7.76 12.82
N GLU A 133 11.25 6.90 13.30
CA GLU A 133 11.42 5.44 13.31
C GLU A 133 10.69 4.72 12.16
N ARG A 134 9.64 5.31 11.61
CA ARG A 134 8.73 4.64 10.63
C ARG A 134 8.47 5.50 9.40
N ARG A 135 9.45 6.34 9.06
CA ARG A 135 9.40 7.18 7.87
C ARG A 135 9.81 6.35 6.66
N SER A 136 9.01 6.37 5.61
CA SER A 136 9.34 5.72 4.34
C SER A 136 9.66 6.77 3.27
N PRO A 137 10.73 6.59 2.47
CA PRO A 137 11.05 7.46 1.35
C PRO A 137 9.95 7.44 0.28
N TYR A 138 9.18 6.36 0.16
CA TYR A 138 8.06 6.23 -0.77
C TYR A 138 6.91 7.19 -0.49
N ASN A 139 6.79 7.71 0.75
CA ASN A 139 5.79 8.72 1.08
C ASN A 139 6.19 10.15 0.65
N SER A 140 7.36 10.34 0.02
CA SER A 140 7.80 11.62 -0.53
C SER A 140 7.94 11.50 -2.04
N ALA A 141 7.18 12.27 -2.82
CA ALA A 141 7.30 12.29 -4.28
C ALA A 141 8.74 12.54 -4.76
N LYS A 142 9.51 13.34 -4.02
CA LYS A 142 10.93 13.61 -4.32
C LYS A 142 11.84 12.40 -4.12
N GLN A 143 11.55 11.53 -3.15
CA GLN A 143 12.41 10.41 -2.77
C GLN A 143 11.92 9.07 -3.32
N ALA A 144 10.63 8.95 -3.63
CA ALA A 144 9.99 7.70 -4.01
C ALA A 144 10.61 7.09 -5.27
N SER A 145 10.90 7.89 -6.30
CA SER A 145 11.54 7.41 -7.52
C SER A 145 12.94 6.83 -7.25
N GLN A 146 13.74 7.51 -6.43
CA GLN A 146 15.08 7.03 -6.08
C GLN A 146 15.02 5.75 -5.24
N ALA A 147 14.08 5.68 -4.27
CA ALA A 147 13.88 4.50 -3.46
C ALA A 147 13.41 3.31 -4.31
N PHE A 148 12.50 3.54 -5.25
CA PHE A 148 12.04 2.54 -6.20
C PHE A 148 13.19 2.01 -7.07
N ALA A 149 13.98 2.91 -7.67
CA ALA A 149 15.14 2.52 -8.47
C ALA A 149 16.12 1.64 -7.68
N GLY A 150 16.46 2.04 -6.45
CA GLY A 150 17.35 1.27 -5.58
C GLY A 150 16.80 -0.11 -5.18
N LEU A 151 15.48 -0.22 -5.02
CA LEU A 151 14.83 -1.51 -4.75
C LEU A 151 14.91 -2.44 -5.97
N ILE A 152 14.49 -1.96 -7.14
CA ILE A 152 14.44 -2.77 -8.37
C ILE A 152 15.83 -3.23 -8.80
N ASP A 153 16.84 -2.37 -8.65
CA ASP A 153 18.22 -2.72 -8.95
C ASP A 153 18.76 -3.81 -8.01
N GLY A 154 18.42 -3.74 -6.73
CA GLY A 154 18.88 -4.68 -5.71
C GLY A 154 18.25 -6.08 -5.80
N ILE A 155 17.12 -6.26 -6.49
CA ILE A 155 16.42 -7.55 -6.54
C ILE A 155 17.18 -8.54 -7.43
N ALA A 156 17.74 -9.59 -6.82
CA ALA A 156 18.38 -10.70 -7.50
C ALA A 156 17.35 -11.78 -7.92
N ALA A 157 16.53 -11.49 -8.94
CA ALA A 157 15.53 -12.42 -9.45
C ALA A 157 15.48 -12.44 -10.98
N ARG A 158 15.03 -13.56 -11.56
CA ARG A 158 14.76 -13.64 -13.01
C ARG A 158 13.54 -12.79 -13.38
N TRP A 159 12.45 -12.96 -12.64
CA TRP A 159 11.19 -12.27 -12.89
C TRP A 159 10.90 -11.32 -11.74
N ILE A 160 10.53 -10.09 -12.09
CA ILE A 160 10.07 -9.10 -11.13
C ILE A 160 8.72 -8.58 -11.62
N ALA A 161 7.68 -8.69 -10.79
CA ALA A 161 6.38 -8.10 -11.04
C ALA A 161 6.18 -6.92 -10.10
N VAL A 162 5.98 -5.73 -10.64
CA VAL A 162 5.74 -4.51 -9.86
C VAL A 162 4.29 -4.09 -10.06
N SER A 163 3.47 -4.15 -9.01
CA SER A 163 2.15 -3.53 -9.00
C SER A 163 2.29 -2.03 -8.76
N TYR A 164 1.62 -1.22 -9.58
CA TYR A 164 1.48 0.21 -9.35
C TYR A 164 0.15 0.78 -9.90
N SER A 165 -0.10 2.07 -9.66
CA SER A 165 -1.32 2.78 -10.07
C SER A 165 -1.00 4.16 -10.63
N THR A 166 -1.81 4.63 -11.57
CA THR A 166 -1.70 5.98 -12.15
C THR A 166 -2.04 7.12 -11.17
N ASP A 167 -2.53 6.80 -9.96
CA ASP A 167 -2.74 7.76 -8.85
C ASP A 167 -1.58 7.74 -7.82
N GLY A 168 -0.48 7.04 -8.15
CA GLY A 168 0.70 6.93 -7.30
C GLY A 168 1.62 8.15 -7.36
N ASN A 169 2.47 8.29 -6.34
CA ASN A 169 3.42 9.39 -6.17
C ASN A 169 4.65 9.29 -7.08
N ILE A 170 5.00 8.09 -7.57
CA ILE A 170 6.13 7.91 -8.49
C ILE A 170 5.63 8.24 -9.90
N PRO A 171 6.26 9.17 -10.63
CA PRO A 171 5.88 9.46 -12.00
C PRO A 171 5.93 8.21 -12.88
N LEU A 172 4.90 8.00 -13.70
CA LEU A 172 4.77 6.81 -14.54
C LEU A 172 6.00 6.57 -15.43
N VAL A 173 6.54 7.65 -15.99
CA VAL A 173 7.75 7.60 -16.82
C VAL A 173 8.98 7.14 -16.05
N GLU A 174 9.09 7.49 -14.77
CA GLU A 174 10.21 7.04 -13.93
C GLU A 174 10.08 5.56 -13.58
N LEU A 175 8.86 5.06 -13.33
CA LEU A 175 8.62 3.62 -13.18
C LEU A 175 9.05 2.88 -14.43
N ALA A 176 8.54 3.29 -15.60
CA ALA A 176 8.84 2.64 -16.86
C ALA A 176 10.35 2.68 -17.18
N ARG A 177 11.03 3.80 -16.94
CA ARG A 177 12.49 3.92 -17.13
C ARG A 177 13.26 2.95 -16.25
N VAL A 178 12.94 2.92 -14.95
CA VAL A 178 13.61 2.01 -14.00
C VAL A 178 13.38 0.55 -14.38
N THR A 179 12.15 0.17 -14.73
CA THR A 179 11.85 -1.23 -15.09
C THR A 179 12.47 -1.63 -16.42
N CYS A 180 12.42 -0.77 -17.44
CA CYS A 180 13.04 -1.05 -18.75
C CYS A 180 14.57 -1.11 -18.67
N ALA A 181 15.18 -0.28 -17.83
CA ALA A 181 16.61 -0.35 -17.56
C ALA A 181 17.00 -1.66 -16.87
N ARG A 182 16.11 -2.22 -16.04
CA ARG A 182 16.35 -3.49 -15.35
C ARG A 182 16.19 -4.71 -16.26
N GLY A 183 15.29 -4.68 -17.23
CA GLY A 183 15.06 -5.79 -18.13
C GLY A 183 13.86 -5.62 -19.04
N ALA A 184 13.56 -6.63 -19.86
CA ALA A 184 12.46 -6.59 -20.80
C ALA A 184 11.13 -6.49 -20.06
N THR A 185 10.53 -5.30 -20.12
CA THR A 185 9.31 -4.98 -19.38
C THR A 185 8.06 -5.08 -20.25
N ARG A 186 7.00 -5.67 -19.69
CA ARG A 186 5.63 -5.67 -20.24
C ARG A 186 4.65 -5.17 -19.19
N ALA A 187 3.72 -4.30 -19.59
CA ALA A 187 2.62 -3.86 -18.73
C ALA A 187 1.39 -4.76 -18.89
N PHE A 188 0.73 -5.05 -17.77
CA PHE A 188 -0.63 -5.59 -17.71
C PHE A 188 -1.48 -4.56 -17.00
N ILE A 189 -2.60 -4.14 -17.60
CA ILE A 189 -3.33 -2.95 -17.17
C ILE A 189 -4.76 -3.34 -16.83
N GLN A 190 -5.24 -2.85 -15.69
CA GLN A 190 -6.60 -3.03 -15.22
C GLN A 190 -7.17 -1.66 -14.80
N PRO A 191 -8.02 -1.05 -15.64
CA PRO A 191 -8.74 0.16 -15.27
C PRO A 191 -9.71 -0.10 -14.11
N TYR A 192 -9.83 0.87 -13.21
CA TYR A 192 -10.74 0.77 -12.08
C TYR A 192 -11.36 2.13 -11.71
N LYS A 193 -12.54 2.06 -11.07
CA LYS A 193 -13.24 3.25 -10.60
C LYS A 193 -12.53 3.81 -9.37
N ARG A 194 -12.18 5.09 -9.42
CA ARG A 194 -11.56 5.79 -8.29
C ARG A 194 -12.52 5.83 -7.11
N TYR A 195 -12.03 5.43 -5.93
CA TYR A 195 -12.81 5.54 -4.70
C TYR A 195 -13.14 7.01 -4.38
N ARG A 196 -14.39 7.26 -4.03
CA ARG A 196 -14.89 8.60 -3.67
C ARG A 196 -15.70 8.50 -2.39
N VAL A 197 -15.33 9.34 -1.41
CA VAL A 197 -16.05 9.45 -0.13
C VAL A 197 -17.46 10.06 -0.33
N SER A 198 -17.67 10.83 -1.40
CA SER A 198 -18.98 11.36 -1.79
C SER A 198 -19.21 11.26 -3.30
N SER A 199 -20.34 10.68 -3.68
CA SER A 199 -20.82 10.53 -5.06
C SER A 199 -21.25 11.85 -5.70
N GLN A 200 -21.46 12.92 -4.92
CA GLN A 200 -22.06 14.16 -5.40
C GLN A 200 -21.10 15.15 -6.09
N ARG A 201 -19.77 14.96 -5.99
CA ARG A 201 -18.79 15.88 -6.62
C ARG A 201 -18.19 15.34 -7.91
N PHE A 202 -18.58 15.91 -9.05
CA PHE A 202 -17.97 15.61 -10.34
C PHE A 202 -16.43 15.65 -10.25
N SER A 203 -15.78 14.64 -10.82
CA SER A 203 -14.32 14.56 -10.93
C SER A 203 -13.94 14.45 -12.39
N ALA A 204 -12.99 15.27 -12.83
CA ALA A 204 -12.40 15.16 -14.16
C ALA A 204 -11.57 13.86 -14.34
N LYS A 205 -11.28 13.13 -13.25
CA LYS A 205 -10.58 11.85 -13.25
C LYS A 205 -11.30 10.80 -12.37
N PRO A 206 -12.45 10.27 -12.81
CA PRO A 206 -13.23 9.26 -12.09
C PRO A 206 -12.66 7.84 -12.24
N MET A 207 -11.78 7.63 -13.22
CA MET A 207 -11.09 6.37 -13.50
C MET A 207 -9.60 6.52 -13.22
N ASN A 208 -9.01 5.47 -12.68
CA ASN A 208 -7.56 5.26 -12.58
C ASN A 208 -7.22 3.93 -13.28
N ALA A 209 -5.94 3.67 -13.52
CA ALA A 209 -5.48 2.35 -13.94
C ALA A 209 -4.53 1.77 -12.90
N GLU A 210 -4.82 0.57 -12.43
CA GLU A 210 -3.86 -0.30 -11.77
C GLU A 210 -3.13 -1.09 -12.84
N PHE A 211 -1.85 -1.34 -12.64
CA PHE A 211 -1.05 -2.08 -13.60
C PHE A 211 0.04 -2.88 -12.92
N VAL A 212 0.46 -3.96 -13.58
CA VAL A 212 1.63 -4.75 -13.22
C VAL A 212 2.67 -4.61 -14.31
N LEU A 213 3.87 -4.14 -13.97
CA LEU A 213 5.04 -4.17 -14.83
C LEU A 213 5.79 -5.47 -14.57
N LEU A 214 5.74 -6.40 -15.52
CA LEU A 214 6.50 -7.64 -15.48
C LEU A 214 7.83 -7.46 -16.20
N ILE A 215 8.93 -7.74 -15.49
CA ILE A 215 10.32 -7.55 -15.95
C ILE A 215 10.97 -8.94 -16.09
N ASP A 216 11.50 -9.23 -17.27
CA ASP A 216 12.47 -10.33 -17.50
C ASP A 216 13.89 -9.77 -17.41
N THR A 217 14.60 -10.04 -16.30
CA THR A 217 15.94 -9.49 -16.06
C THR A 217 17.03 -10.11 -16.94
N ARG A 218 16.71 -11.18 -17.68
CA ARG A 218 17.67 -11.84 -18.59
C ARG A 218 17.64 -11.28 -20.01
N ARG A 219 16.72 -10.36 -20.30
CA ARG A 219 16.54 -9.78 -21.64
C ARG A 219 16.62 -8.26 -21.53
N SER A 220 17.26 -7.63 -22.51
CA SER A 220 17.17 -6.18 -22.67
C SER A 220 15.79 -5.79 -23.19
N HIS A 221 15.24 -4.69 -22.67
CA HIS A 221 13.99 -4.15 -23.18
C HIS A 221 14.13 -3.69 -24.63
N GLN A 222 13.08 -3.92 -25.42
CA GLN A 222 12.98 -3.49 -26.81
C GLN A 222 11.90 -2.41 -26.88
N GLY A 223 12.26 -1.21 -27.30
CA GLY A 223 11.37 -0.04 -27.30
C GLY A 223 11.75 1.00 -26.24
N SER A 224 10.86 1.98 -26.07
CA SER A 224 11.05 3.09 -25.13
C SER A 224 10.18 2.95 -23.88
N ALA A 225 10.64 3.51 -22.77
CA ALA A 225 9.83 3.63 -21.55
C ALA A 225 8.54 4.44 -21.80
N GLU A 226 8.63 5.43 -22.69
CA GLU A 226 7.51 6.24 -23.13
C GLU A 226 6.40 5.39 -23.78
N ALA A 227 6.74 4.36 -24.57
CA ALA A 227 5.74 3.47 -25.16
C ALA A 227 4.95 2.67 -24.11
N ILE A 228 5.59 2.27 -23.00
CA ILE A 228 4.89 1.63 -21.87
C ILE A 228 3.92 2.63 -21.21
N CYS A 229 4.37 3.87 -21.00
CA CYS A 229 3.53 4.92 -20.43
C CYS A 229 2.30 5.19 -21.31
N ASP A 230 2.51 5.29 -22.62
CA ASP A 230 1.45 5.55 -23.58
C ASP A 230 0.43 4.43 -23.61
N ALA A 231 0.85 3.17 -23.51
CA ALA A 231 -0.07 2.03 -23.40
C ALA A 231 -0.95 2.12 -22.13
N ILE A 232 -0.35 2.39 -20.97
CA ILE A 232 -1.07 2.52 -19.69
C ILE A 232 -2.06 3.68 -19.73
N LEU A 233 -1.63 4.84 -20.22
CA LEU A 233 -2.48 6.03 -20.30
C LEU A 233 -3.56 5.92 -21.37
N THR A 234 -3.32 5.16 -22.45
CA THR A 234 -4.35 4.91 -23.48
C THR A 234 -5.47 4.05 -22.91
N GLU A 235 -5.14 2.95 -22.24
CA GLU A 235 -6.14 2.08 -21.60
C GLU A 235 -6.94 2.85 -20.52
N GLU A 236 -6.27 3.69 -19.71
CA GLU A 236 -6.94 4.56 -18.73
C GLU A 236 -7.94 5.53 -19.40
N ARG A 237 -7.56 6.13 -20.54
CA ARG A 237 -8.42 7.05 -21.31
C ARG A 237 -9.60 6.33 -21.96
N GLU A 238 -9.38 5.15 -22.54
CA GLU A 238 -10.45 4.34 -23.15
C GLU A 238 -11.48 3.90 -22.12
N ALA A 239 -11.02 3.48 -20.93
CA ALA A 239 -11.90 3.17 -19.82
C ALA A 239 -12.67 4.40 -19.33
N LEU A 240 -12.04 5.58 -19.35
CA LEU A 240 -12.69 6.84 -19.03
C LEU A 240 -13.75 7.22 -20.07
N SER A 241 -13.50 7.11 -21.37
CA SER A 241 -14.48 7.45 -22.41
C SER A 241 -15.70 6.53 -22.38
N ASN A 242 -15.51 5.27 -22.00
CA ASN A 242 -16.59 4.27 -21.90
C ASN A 242 -17.39 4.35 -20.59
N HIS A 243 -16.99 5.18 -19.63
CA HIS A 243 -17.67 5.30 -18.35
C HIS A 243 -18.95 6.15 -18.46
N ARG A 244 -20.06 5.70 -17.87
CA ARG A 244 -21.41 6.29 -18.01
C ARG A 244 -21.52 7.78 -17.63
N GLU A 245 -20.65 8.26 -16.75
CA GLU A 245 -20.63 9.68 -16.31
C GLU A 245 -19.94 10.61 -17.33
N THR A 246 -19.17 10.07 -18.27
CA THR A 246 -18.39 10.80 -19.29
C THR A 246 -18.84 10.49 -20.72
N ALA A 247 -19.48 9.34 -20.95
CA ALA A 247 -19.98 8.90 -22.25
C ALA A 247 -21.23 9.66 -22.76
N GLY A 248 -21.73 10.64 -22.00
CA GLY A 248 -22.91 11.44 -22.33
C GLY A 248 -22.71 12.96 -22.23
N ALA A 249 -21.45 13.42 -22.27
CA ALA A 249 -21.09 14.84 -22.33
C ALA A 249 -20.64 15.23 -23.75
#